data_AF-A0A2J5PEV7-F1
#
_entry.id   AF-A0A2J5PEV7-F1
#
_cell.length_a   1.000
_cell.length_b   1.000
_cell.length_c   1.000
_cell.angle_alpha   90.00
_cell.angle_beta   90.00
_cell.angle_gamma   90.00
#
_symmetry.space_group_name_H-M   'P 1'
#
loop_
_entity.id
_entity.type
_entity.pdbx_description
1 polymer ?
#
loop_
_entity_poly.entity_id
_entity_poly.type
_entity_poly.pdbx_seq_one_letter_code
_entity_poly.pdbx_strand_id
1 'polypeptide(L)'
;RSIEVHASGGLLLGGLLFWVVALVGASQLALSKDSQIIFGVLATLAASVWCWRAVAARLVWQELDASKWLLWPMMLIVLFYQLSQQQIFAAGWQNLAWCAALPAAAALLWRDGPSLPPRINRLAHLSLFWMVLLALAMELFWFTRDLPWGMSAWASGLMMAAGGGLIFLVSEAVHRQIWPFRVWPGLYASQAMIPVAVALGCLLTLTNVQDGTVYGQTYLPLINPLEEGAAFALLGLTIFYRVSRRYFPLQLSVCRPWPAVALLALGFWWLNGLLLRALAWYGEVAWNIEALWHSRLIQTTFALVWTLAALAVMLRATRRHSRREWLCGAALLGVVIVKLMLVDSARGGGLARAVAFIGVAILVLIVGYFSPLPPKAGEEK
;
A
#
# COMPACT_ATOMS: atom_id res chain seq x y z
N ARG A 1 51.94 1.02 -9.56
CA ARG A 1 50.73 1.32 -8.76
C ARG A 1 49.40 1.17 -9.51
N SER A 2 49.08 1.93 -10.58
CA SER A 2 47.81 1.73 -11.30
C SER A 2 47.72 0.36 -11.98
N ILE A 3 48.78 -0.06 -12.69
CA ILE A 3 48.83 -1.34 -13.43
C ILE A 3 48.73 -2.56 -12.48
N GLU A 4 49.35 -2.51 -11.30
CA GLU A 4 49.29 -3.57 -10.28
C GLU A 4 47.89 -3.74 -9.68
N VAL A 5 47.16 -2.64 -9.44
CA VAL A 5 45.78 -2.68 -8.96
C VAL A 5 44.84 -3.27 -10.02
N HIS A 6 45.07 -2.97 -11.31
CA HIS A 6 44.26 -3.52 -12.40
C HIS A 6 44.52 -5.03 -12.61
N ALA A 7 45.76 -5.48 -12.46
CA ALA A 7 46.11 -6.90 -12.51
C ALA A 7 45.52 -7.69 -11.32
N SER A 8 45.55 -7.11 -10.10
CA SER A 8 44.91 -7.67 -8.90
C SER A 8 43.40 -7.83 -9.09
N GLY A 9 42.72 -6.79 -9.58
CA GLY A 9 41.28 -6.81 -9.82
C GLY A 9 40.86 -7.83 -10.88
N GLY A 10 41.64 -7.98 -11.96
CA GLY A 10 41.39 -8.98 -13.01
C GLY A 10 41.53 -10.42 -12.50
N LEU A 11 42.56 -10.70 -11.68
CA LEU A 11 42.76 -12.00 -11.06
C LEU A 11 41.67 -12.31 -10.03
N LEU A 12 41.23 -11.31 -9.25
CA LEU A 12 40.13 -11.45 -8.31
C LEU A 12 38.80 -11.75 -9.03
N LEU A 13 38.50 -11.03 -10.11
CA LEU A 13 37.33 -11.30 -10.95
C LEU A 13 37.36 -12.71 -11.56
N GLY A 14 38.50 -13.12 -12.11
CA GLY A 14 38.69 -14.48 -12.63
C GLY A 14 38.53 -15.54 -11.54
N GLY A 15 39.08 -15.30 -10.36
CA GLY A 15 38.94 -16.18 -9.20
C GLY A 15 37.51 -16.27 -8.69
N LEU A 16 36.76 -15.16 -8.66
CA LEU A 16 35.35 -15.14 -8.28
C LEU A 16 34.47 -15.86 -9.30
N LEU A 17 34.71 -15.66 -10.60
CA LEU A 17 34.01 -16.40 -11.66
C LEU A 17 34.26 -17.89 -11.53
N PHE A 18 35.52 -18.30 -11.35
CA PHE A 18 35.87 -19.68 -11.09
C PHE A 18 35.18 -20.22 -9.82
N TRP A 19 35.14 -19.43 -8.75
CA TRP A 19 34.47 -19.82 -7.51
C TRP A 19 32.97 -20.03 -7.72
N VAL A 20 32.29 -19.12 -8.44
CA VAL A 20 30.87 -19.28 -8.77
C VAL A 20 30.62 -20.51 -9.64
N VAL A 21 31.46 -20.78 -10.64
CA VAL A 21 31.38 -22.01 -11.45
C VAL A 21 31.59 -23.25 -10.58
N ALA A 22 32.52 -23.21 -9.63
CA ALA A 22 32.73 -24.29 -8.68
C ALA A 22 31.52 -24.51 -7.76
N LEU A 23 30.85 -23.45 -7.31
CA LEU A 23 29.61 -23.55 -6.52
C LEU A 23 28.46 -24.17 -7.33
N VAL A 24 28.35 -23.84 -8.62
CA VAL A 24 27.40 -24.47 -9.56
C VAL A 24 27.71 -25.95 -9.71
N GLY A 25 28.98 -26.32 -9.96
CA GLY A 25 29.40 -27.71 -10.06
C GLY A 25 29.16 -28.51 -8.78
N ALA A 26 29.48 -27.93 -7.62
CA ALA A 26 29.20 -28.56 -6.32
C ALA A 26 27.69 -28.77 -6.10
N SER A 27 26.87 -27.83 -6.53
CA SER A 27 25.41 -27.93 -6.44
C SER A 27 24.85 -28.98 -7.40
N GLN A 28 25.42 -29.13 -8.59
CA GLN A 28 25.07 -30.18 -9.56
C GLN A 28 25.41 -31.58 -9.04
N LEU A 29 26.52 -31.74 -8.32
CA LEU A 29 26.89 -33.02 -7.71
C LEU A 29 25.95 -33.40 -6.57
N ALA A 30 25.45 -32.42 -5.81
CA ALA A 30 24.58 -32.65 -4.66
C ALA A 30 23.09 -32.78 -5.02
N LEU A 31 22.64 -32.17 -6.12
CA LEU A 31 21.23 -32.04 -6.48
C LEU A 31 20.98 -32.61 -7.88
N SER A 32 20.06 -33.56 -7.99
CA SER A 32 19.80 -34.31 -9.22
C SER A 32 18.87 -33.61 -10.22
N LYS A 33 18.24 -32.49 -9.84
CA LYS A 33 17.32 -31.73 -10.70
C LYS A 33 17.88 -30.34 -10.98
N ASP A 34 17.88 -29.96 -12.25
CA ASP A 34 18.40 -28.65 -12.69
C ASP A 34 17.71 -27.46 -12.01
N SER A 35 16.42 -27.57 -11.72
CA SER A 35 15.64 -26.54 -11.01
C SER A 35 16.09 -26.32 -9.56
N GLN A 36 16.81 -27.27 -8.96
CA GLN A 36 17.27 -27.20 -7.58
C GLN A 36 18.67 -26.59 -7.46
N ILE A 37 19.48 -26.66 -8.53
CA ILE A 37 20.87 -26.20 -8.56
C ILE A 37 20.96 -24.75 -8.08
N ILE A 38 20.04 -23.89 -8.53
CA ILE A 38 20.05 -22.45 -8.19
C ILE A 38 19.91 -22.19 -6.68
N PHE A 39 19.15 -23.03 -5.97
CA PHE A 39 19.00 -22.95 -4.51
C PHE A 39 20.24 -23.47 -3.79
N GLY A 40 20.87 -24.53 -4.32
CA GLY A 40 22.17 -25.01 -3.85
C GLY A 40 23.26 -23.94 -3.97
N VAL A 41 23.30 -23.23 -5.11
CA VAL A 41 24.23 -22.11 -5.34
C VAL A 41 23.95 -20.99 -4.35
N LEU A 42 22.69 -20.64 -4.09
CA LEU A 42 22.34 -19.62 -3.09
C LEU A 42 22.84 -20.00 -1.68
N ALA A 43 22.60 -21.23 -1.25
CA ALA A 43 23.00 -21.70 0.08
C ALA A 43 24.53 -21.74 0.23
N THR A 44 25.23 -22.28 -0.77
CA THR A 44 26.70 -22.38 -0.77
C THR A 44 27.38 -21.02 -0.95
N LEU A 45 26.76 -20.09 -1.68
CA LEU A 45 27.22 -18.70 -1.75
C LEU A 45 27.02 -17.99 -0.40
N ALA A 46 25.88 -18.20 0.27
CA ALA A 46 25.64 -17.66 1.62
C ALA A 46 26.67 -18.17 2.64
N ALA A 47 27.14 -19.41 2.51
CA ALA A 47 28.27 -19.93 3.29
C ALA A 47 29.61 -19.28 2.87
N SER A 48 29.84 -19.14 1.55
CA SER A 48 31.06 -18.52 0.99
C SER A 48 31.26 -17.07 1.43
N VAL A 49 30.17 -16.32 1.59
CA VAL A 49 30.16 -14.95 2.15
C VAL A 49 30.90 -14.87 3.49
N TRP A 50 30.66 -15.82 4.38
CA TRP A 50 31.33 -15.86 5.69
C TRP A 50 32.80 -16.22 5.57
N CYS A 51 33.13 -17.14 4.66
CA CYS A 51 34.50 -17.52 4.34
C CYS A 51 35.29 -16.31 3.81
N TRP A 52 34.77 -15.63 2.78
CA TRP A 52 35.39 -14.44 2.21
C TRP A 52 35.58 -13.35 3.24
N ARG A 53 34.57 -13.08 4.08
CA ARG A 53 34.68 -12.09 5.16
C ARG A 53 35.76 -12.46 6.18
N ALA A 54 35.85 -13.71 6.58
CA ALA A 54 36.86 -14.16 7.55
C ALA A 54 38.29 -14.10 6.98
N VAL A 55 38.47 -14.53 5.74
CA VAL A 55 39.77 -14.49 5.04
C VAL A 55 40.19 -13.05 4.76
N ALA A 56 39.27 -12.22 4.27
CA ALA A 56 39.53 -10.80 4.01
C ALA A 56 39.92 -10.05 5.29
N ALA A 57 39.27 -10.35 6.42
CA ALA A 57 39.64 -9.78 7.72
C ALA A 57 41.03 -10.23 8.19
N ARG A 58 41.39 -11.50 7.99
CA ARG A 58 42.71 -12.03 8.37
C ARG A 58 43.85 -11.50 7.51
N LEU A 59 43.62 -11.30 6.22
CA LEU A 59 44.62 -10.88 5.24
C LEU A 59 44.61 -9.37 4.96
N VAL A 60 43.68 -8.61 5.57
CA VAL A 60 43.45 -7.19 5.30
C VAL A 60 43.20 -6.93 3.80
N TRP A 61 42.51 -7.87 3.14
CA TRP A 61 42.25 -7.82 1.71
C TRP A 61 40.91 -7.15 1.40
N GLN A 62 40.94 -5.84 1.17
CA GLN A 62 39.71 -5.05 0.96
C GLN A 62 38.91 -5.45 -0.29
N GLU A 63 39.58 -5.85 -1.39
CA GLU A 63 38.91 -6.26 -2.63
C GLU A 63 38.11 -7.56 -2.44
N LEU A 64 38.64 -8.52 -1.68
CA LEU A 64 37.93 -9.75 -1.33
C LEU A 64 36.76 -9.50 -0.37
N ASP A 65 36.87 -8.52 0.52
CA ASP A 65 35.75 -8.15 1.41
C ASP A 65 34.54 -7.65 0.62
N ALA A 66 34.75 -6.99 -0.53
CA ALA A 66 33.65 -6.54 -1.39
C ALA A 66 32.85 -7.71 -2.00
N SER A 67 33.49 -8.88 -2.22
CA SER A 67 32.87 -10.06 -2.83
C SER A 67 31.68 -10.60 -2.03
N LYS A 68 31.62 -10.34 -0.72
CA LYS A 68 30.49 -10.76 0.14
C LYS A 68 29.14 -10.15 -0.30
N TRP A 69 29.17 -9.01 -1.01
CA TRP A 69 27.96 -8.38 -1.54
C TRP A 69 27.41 -9.04 -2.80
N LEU A 70 28.11 -10.04 -3.38
CA LEU A 70 27.58 -10.90 -4.45
C LEU A 70 26.32 -11.69 -4.01
N LEU A 71 26.05 -11.77 -2.70
CA LEU A 71 24.81 -12.34 -2.19
C LEU A 71 23.55 -11.60 -2.69
N TRP A 72 23.62 -10.27 -2.86
CA TRP A 72 22.47 -9.47 -3.33
C TRP A 72 22.02 -9.83 -4.74
N PRO A 73 22.88 -9.79 -5.78
CA PRO A 73 22.48 -10.19 -7.12
C PRO A 73 22.05 -11.65 -7.17
N MET A 74 22.68 -12.56 -6.41
CA MET A 74 22.25 -13.96 -6.37
C MET A 74 20.84 -14.11 -5.78
N MET A 75 20.54 -13.43 -4.66
CA MET A 75 19.19 -13.40 -4.09
C MET A 75 18.15 -12.86 -5.08
N LEU A 76 18.49 -11.80 -5.83
CA LEU A 76 17.61 -11.28 -6.88
C LEU A 76 17.35 -12.30 -7.99
N ILE A 77 18.39 -12.97 -8.48
CA ILE A 77 18.26 -13.98 -9.54
C ILE A 77 17.36 -15.12 -9.06
N VAL A 78 17.57 -15.63 -7.84
CA VAL A 78 16.73 -16.71 -7.27
C VAL A 78 15.29 -16.24 -7.09
N LEU A 79 15.07 -15.01 -6.60
CA LEU A 79 13.73 -14.44 -6.45
C LEU A 79 13.03 -14.33 -7.80
N PHE A 80 13.68 -13.80 -8.84
CA PHE A 80 13.11 -13.72 -10.19
C PHE A 80 12.79 -15.10 -10.77
N TYR A 81 13.67 -16.08 -10.54
CA TYR A 81 13.42 -17.47 -10.90
C TYR A 81 12.15 -18.00 -10.20
N GLN A 82 12.02 -17.84 -8.89
CA GLN A 82 10.83 -18.26 -8.15
C GLN A 82 9.55 -17.55 -8.60
N LEU A 83 9.64 -16.26 -8.91
CA LEU A 83 8.53 -15.48 -9.47
C LEU A 83 8.07 -16.03 -10.82
N SER A 84 9.01 -16.42 -11.69
CA SER A 84 8.69 -17.05 -12.98
C SER A 84 7.99 -18.41 -12.82
N GLN A 85 8.28 -19.14 -11.75
CA GLN A 85 7.69 -20.44 -11.46
C GLN A 85 6.37 -20.34 -10.66
N GLN A 86 5.97 -19.12 -10.23
CA GLN A 86 4.83 -18.88 -9.34
C GLN A 86 4.89 -19.70 -8.04
N GLN A 87 6.09 -19.93 -7.51
CA GLN A 87 6.30 -20.77 -6.33
C GLN A 87 7.40 -20.16 -5.47
N ILE A 88 7.02 -19.39 -4.46
CA ILE A 88 7.97 -18.87 -3.47
C ILE A 88 8.03 -19.82 -2.28
N PHE A 89 6.98 -19.98 -1.47
CA PHE A 89 7.06 -20.83 -0.26
C PHE A 89 6.78 -22.32 -0.53
N ALA A 90 5.95 -22.63 -1.53
CA ALA A 90 5.63 -24.01 -1.88
C ALA A 90 6.72 -24.73 -2.70
N ALA A 91 7.88 -24.09 -2.94
CA ALA A 91 9.05 -24.69 -3.58
C ALA A 91 9.78 -25.76 -2.74
N GLY A 92 9.18 -26.27 -1.66
CA GLY A 92 9.67 -27.42 -0.89
C GLY A 92 10.90 -27.15 -0.02
N TRP A 93 11.67 -28.21 0.27
CA TRP A 93 12.88 -28.17 1.11
C TRP A 93 13.98 -27.25 0.55
N GLN A 94 13.93 -26.93 -0.74
CA GLN A 94 14.87 -26.06 -1.44
C GLN A 94 14.84 -24.63 -0.86
N ASN A 95 13.70 -24.20 -0.33
CA ASN A 95 13.56 -22.90 0.33
C ASN A 95 14.39 -22.74 1.60
N LEU A 96 14.92 -23.82 2.17
CA LEU A 96 15.86 -23.73 3.29
C LEU A 96 17.11 -22.92 2.93
N ALA A 97 17.44 -22.78 1.64
CA ALA A 97 18.49 -21.87 1.18
C ALA A 97 18.24 -20.40 1.62
N TRP A 98 16.98 -19.96 1.65
CA TRP A 98 16.62 -18.62 2.12
C TRP A 98 16.79 -18.47 3.64
N CYS A 99 16.62 -19.55 4.40
CA CYS A 99 16.93 -19.56 5.84
C CYS A 99 18.42 -19.38 6.13
N ALA A 100 19.31 -19.67 5.17
CA ALA A 100 20.73 -19.31 5.27
C ALA A 100 21.01 -17.92 4.70
N ALA A 101 20.44 -17.59 3.54
CA ALA A 101 20.73 -16.35 2.82
C ALA A 101 20.19 -15.09 3.53
N LEU A 102 18.95 -15.09 4.02
CA LEU A 102 18.35 -13.91 4.67
C LEU A 102 19.08 -13.54 5.97
N PRO A 103 19.39 -14.47 6.90
CA PRO A 103 20.21 -14.15 8.07
C PRO A 103 21.62 -13.70 7.69
N ALA A 104 22.24 -14.28 6.67
CA ALA A 104 23.54 -13.84 6.18
C ALA A 104 23.48 -12.38 5.67
N ALA A 105 22.49 -12.05 4.84
CA ALA A 105 22.28 -10.69 4.33
C ALA A 105 21.98 -9.69 5.46
N ALA A 106 21.12 -10.07 6.41
CA ALA A 106 20.82 -9.24 7.59
C ALA A 106 22.06 -9.02 8.46
N ALA A 107 22.85 -10.07 8.72
CA ALA A 107 24.06 -9.95 9.51
C ALA A 107 25.16 -9.13 8.80
N LEU A 108 25.27 -9.22 7.47
CA LEU A 108 26.12 -8.33 6.67
C LEU A 108 25.69 -6.87 6.80
N LEU A 109 24.40 -6.56 6.67
CA LEU A 109 23.89 -5.20 6.89
C LEU A 109 24.15 -4.71 8.31
N TRP A 110 23.99 -5.58 9.31
CA TRP A 110 24.18 -5.21 10.71
C TRP A 110 25.65 -4.91 11.03
N ARG A 111 26.58 -5.74 10.54
CA ARG A 111 28.00 -5.66 10.87
C ARG A 111 28.80 -4.75 9.94
N ASP A 112 28.55 -4.88 8.64
CA ASP A 112 29.36 -4.26 7.59
C ASP A 112 28.60 -3.16 6.83
N GLY A 113 27.31 -2.94 7.11
CA GLY A 113 26.55 -1.81 6.60
C GLY A 113 27.14 -0.44 6.96
N PRO A 114 27.63 -0.20 8.20
CA PRO A 114 28.24 1.07 8.58
C PRO A 114 29.54 1.42 7.85
N SER A 115 30.27 0.43 7.32
CA SER A 115 31.50 0.67 6.56
C SER A 115 31.24 1.04 5.09
N LEU A 116 30.03 0.81 4.58
CA LEU A 116 29.64 1.17 3.23
C LEU A 116 29.42 2.69 3.10
N PRO A 117 29.68 3.27 1.91
CA PRO A 117 29.24 4.63 1.58
C PRO A 117 27.73 4.80 1.82
N PRO A 118 27.27 5.95 2.36
CA PRO A 118 25.87 6.13 2.76
C PRO A 118 24.84 5.81 1.67
N ARG A 119 25.16 6.07 0.39
CA ARG A 119 24.29 5.76 -0.75
C ARG A 119 24.14 4.25 -0.97
N ILE A 120 25.25 3.51 -0.92
CA ILE A 120 25.26 2.05 -1.12
C ILE A 120 24.57 1.37 0.06
N ASN A 121 24.86 1.81 1.29
CA ASN A 121 24.19 1.31 2.49
C ASN A 121 22.66 1.50 2.39
N ARG A 122 22.21 2.70 1.98
CA ARG A 122 20.79 2.97 1.73
C ARG A 122 20.19 2.03 0.69
N LEU A 123 20.86 1.82 -0.44
CA LEU A 123 20.41 0.92 -1.49
C LEU A 123 20.38 -0.54 -1.02
N ALA A 124 21.34 -0.99 -0.22
CA ALA A 124 21.38 -2.34 0.33
C ALA A 124 20.19 -2.59 1.28
N HIS A 125 19.90 -1.64 2.18
CA HIS A 125 18.72 -1.67 3.04
C HIS A 125 17.40 -1.68 2.25
N LEU A 126 17.28 -0.79 1.25
CA LEU A 126 16.07 -0.65 0.44
C LEU A 126 15.82 -1.89 -0.44
N SER A 127 16.87 -2.38 -1.11
CA SER A 127 16.78 -3.54 -2.00
C SER A 127 16.44 -4.81 -1.23
N LEU A 128 17.08 -5.08 -0.08
CA LEU A 128 16.74 -6.24 0.74
C LEU A 128 15.27 -6.16 1.19
N PHE A 129 14.84 -4.99 1.63
CA PHE A 129 13.45 -4.78 2.05
C PHE A 129 12.46 -5.00 0.90
N TRP A 130 12.74 -4.48 -0.29
CA TRP A 130 11.88 -4.68 -1.46
C TRP A 130 11.90 -6.10 -1.98
N MET A 131 12.99 -6.85 -1.88
CA MET A 131 13.02 -8.28 -2.21
C MET A 131 12.06 -9.06 -1.32
N VAL A 132 12.14 -8.85 0.00
CA VAL A 132 11.24 -9.50 0.97
C VAL A 132 9.79 -9.07 0.75
N LEU A 133 9.56 -7.76 0.56
CA LEU A 133 8.23 -7.22 0.29
C LEU A 133 7.62 -7.80 -0.98
N LEU A 134 8.38 -7.84 -2.08
CA LEU A 134 7.92 -8.39 -3.35
C LEU A 134 7.58 -9.88 -3.21
N ALA A 135 8.43 -10.64 -2.53
CA ALA A 135 8.17 -12.06 -2.29
C ALA A 135 6.86 -12.28 -1.51
N LEU A 136 6.67 -11.56 -0.40
CA LEU A 136 5.45 -11.66 0.41
C LEU A 136 4.20 -11.16 -0.33
N ALA A 137 4.32 -10.07 -1.09
CA ALA A 137 3.21 -9.50 -1.85
C ALA A 137 2.76 -10.44 -2.98
N MET A 138 3.71 -11.07 -3.69
CA MET A 138 3.39 -12.00 -4.77
C MET A 138 2.80 -13.31 -4.23
N GLU A 139 3.31 -13.81 -3.10
CA GLU A 139 2.69 -14.96 -2.45
C GLU A 139 1.25 -14.65 -2.03
N LEU A 140 1.02 -13.50 -1.40
CA LEU A 140 -0.33 -13.08 -1.02
C LEU A 140 -1.23 -12.94 -2.26
N PHE A 141 -0.69 -12.41 -3.36
CA PHE A 141 -1.42 -12.29 -4.62
C PHE A 141 -1.82 -13.64 -5.20
N TRP A 142 -0.93 -14.63 -5.23
CA TRP A 142 -1.27 -15.97 -5.69
C TRP A 142 -2.26 -16.67 -4.75
N PHE A 143 -2.03 -16.57 -3.43
CA PHE A 143 -2.96 -17.10 -2.43
C PHE A 143 -4.37 -16.56 -2.60
N THR A 144 -4.52 -15.25 -2.78
CA THR A 144 -5.83 -14.60 -2.93
C THR A 144 -6.47 -14.87 -4.29
N ARG A 145 -5.66 -15.08 -5.35
CA ARG A 145 -6.14 -15.50 -6.67
C ARG A 145 -6.71 -16.93 -6.64
N ASP A 146 -6.11 -17.80 -5.83
CA ASP A 146 -6.48 -19.22 -5.75
C ASP A 146 -7.63 -19.49 -4.75
N LEU A 147 -8.21 -18.42 -4.16
CA LEU A 147 -9.40 -18.55 -3.32
C LEU A 147 -10.60 -19.08 -4.12
N PRO A 148 -11.49 -19.88 -3.49
CA PRO A 148 -12.71 -20.37 -4.11
C PRO A 148 -13.60 -19.27 -4.71
N TRP A 149 -14.42 -19.66 -5.68
CA TRP A 149 -15.43 -18.77 -6.26
C TRP A 149 -16.36 -18.19 -5.18
N GLY A 150 -16.71 -16.91 -5.31
CA GLY A 150 -17.54 -16.21 -4.32
C GLY A 150 -16.78 -15.64 -3.11
N MET A 151 -15.44 -15.65 -3.14
CA MET A 151 -14.57 -15.06 -2.09
C MET A 151 -13.80 -13.81 -2.56
N SER A 152 -14.31 -13.10 -3.57
CA SER A 152 -13.67 -11.88 -4.12
C SER A 152 -13.48 -10.78 -3.07
N ALA A 153 -14.46 -10.60 -2.17
CA ALA A 153 -14.36 -9.64 -1.07
C ALA A 153 -13.22 -9.98 -0.10
N TRP A 154 -12.98 -11.27 0.18
CA TRP A 154 -11.84 -11.75 0.96
C TRP A 154 -10.51 -11.50 0.24
N ALA A 155 -10.43 -11.80 -1.05
CA ALA A 155 -9.22 -11.57 -1.84
C ALA A 155 -8.78 -10.10 -1.78
N SER A 156 -9.68 -9.18 -2.12
CA SER A 156 -9.46 -7.73 -2.06
C SER A 156 -9.19 -7.24 -0.63
N GLY A 157 -9.99 -7.71 0.33
CA GLY A 157 -9.89 -7.34 1.73
C GLY A 157 -8.53 -7.70 2.35
N LEU A 158 -8.06 -8.93 2.10
CA LEU A 158 -6.75 -9.41 2.56
C LEU A 158 -5.59 -8.61 1.97
N MET A 159 -5.61 -8.31 0.67
CA MET A 159 -4.57 -7.49 0.03
C MET A 159 -4.51 -6.09 0.66
N MET A 160 -5.66 -5.45 0.86
CA MET A 160 -5.76 -4.13 1.47
C MET A 160 -5.34 -4.13 2.95
N ALA A 161 -5.79 -5.12 3.72
CA ALA A 161 -5.43 -5.30 5.12
C ALA A 161 -3.92 -5.54 5.29
N ALA A 162 -3.32 -6.39 4.45
CA ALA A 162 -1.89 -6.67 4.48
C ALA A 162 -1.06 -5.41 4.17
N GLY A 163 -1.43 -4.66 3.13
CA GLY A 163 -0.73 -3.41 2.79
C GLY A 163 -0.86 -2.34 3.88
N GLY A 164 -2.07 -2.13 4.41
CA GLY A 164 -2.31 -1.19 5.51
C GLY A 164 -1.59 -1.58 6.80
N GLY A 165 -1.67 -2.86 7.15
CA GLY A 165 -0.97 -3.46 8.29
C GLY A 165 0.56 -3.37 8.16
N LEU A 166 1.11 -3.60 6.97
CA LEU A 166 2.55 -3.45 6.72
C LEU A 166 3.03 -2.02 6.98
N ILE A 167 2.32 -1.01 6.46
CA ILE A 167 2.67 0.39 6.72
C ILE A 167 2.63 0.69 8.22
N PHE A 168 1.60 0.22 8.92
CA PHE A 168 1.49 0.37 10.37
C PHE A 168 2.67 -0.28 11.11
N LEU A 169 2.97 -1.56 10.82
CA LEU A 169 4.04 -2.31 11.49
C LEU A 169 5.42 -1.71 11.23
N VAL A 170 5.71 -1.29 10.00
CA VAL A 170 6.99 -0.62 9.66
C VAL A 170 7.08 0.73 10.37
N SER A 171 6.00 1.51 10.38
CA SER A 171 5.97 2.80 11.10
C SER A 171 6.19 2.60 12.61
N GLU A 172 5.59 1.57 13.20
CA GLU A 172 5.75 1.24 14.61
C GLU A 172 7.16 0.72 14.92
N ALA A 173 7.74 -0.11 14.05
CA ALA A 173 9.12 -0.57 14.19
C ALA A 173 10.13 0.58 14.10
N VAL A 174 9.88 1.56 13.21
CA VAL A 174 10.63 2.83 13.15
C VAL A 174 10.46 3.63 14.43
N HIS A 175 9.23 3.74 14.95
CA HIS A 175 8.96 4.48 16.19
C HIS A 175 9.71 3.86 17.39
N ARG A 176 9.69 2.53 17.51
CA ARG A 176 10.37 1.75 18.55
C ARG A 176 11.89 1.61 18.34
N GLN A 177 12.46 2.23 17.30
CA GLN A 177 13.88 2.17 17.00
C GLN A 177 14.40 0.72 16.84
N ILE A 178 13.60 -0.17 16.26
CA ILE A 178 13.99 -1.55 16.02
C ILE A 178 14.96 -1.61 14.82
N TRP A 179 16.01 -2.43 14.90
CA TRP A 179 16.89 -2.69 13.75
C TRP A 179 16.17 -3.63 12.75
N PRO A 180 16.26 -3.43 11.42
CA PRO A 180 17.09 -2.45 10.69
C PRO A 180 16.45 -1.06 10.50
N PHE A 181 15.19 -0.89 10.90
CA PHE A 181 14.38 0.29 10.63
C PHE A 181 14.93 1.59 11.23
N ARG A 182 15.63 1.49 12.38
CA ARG A 182 16.27 2.63 13.05
C ARG A 182 17.41 3.29 12.26
N VAL A 183 18.04 2.58 11.32
CA VAL A 183 19.22 3.09 10.58
C VAL A 183 18.81 4.19 9.60
N TRP A 184 17.72 3.95 8.86
CA TRP A 184 17.17 4.90 7.88
C TRP A 184 15.65 5.05 8.06
N PRO A 185 15.18 5.71 9.13
CA PRO A 185 13.76 5.69 9.50
C PRO A 185 12.85 6.33 8.44
N GLY A 186 13.27 7.44 7.84
CA GLY A 186 12.53 8.09 6.75
C GLY A 186 12.53 7.28 5.44
N LEU A 187 13.58 6.49 5.18
CA LEU A 187 13.65 5.60 4.02
C LEU A 187 12.59 4.50 4.16
N TYR A 188 12.58 3.81 5.29
CA TYR A 188 11.68 2.68 5.53
C TYR A 188 10.21 3.12 5.63
N ALA A 189 9.91 4.14 6.44
CA ALA A 189 8.52 4.49 6.72
C ALA A 189 7.85 5.34 5.62
N SER A 190 8.62 5.88 4.67
CA SER A 190 8.07 6.68 3.56
C SER A 190 8.54 6.15 2.21
N GLN A 191 9.81 6.30 1.83
CA GLN A 191 10.26 5.98 0.46
C GLN A 191 10.02 4.52 0.06
N ALA A 192 10.33 3.58 0.95
CA ALA A 192 10.12 2.15 0.71
C ALA A 192 8.64 1.76 0.63
N MET A 193 7.75 2.54 1.25
CA MET A 193 6.30 2.31 1.30
C MET A 193 5.54 2.95 0.13
N ILE A 194 6.18 3.75 -0.72
CA ILE A 194 5.52 4.40 -1.86
C ILE A 194 4.79 3.39 -2.76
N PRO A 195 5.40 2.27 -3.21
CA PRO A 195 4.71 1.30 -4.05
C PRO A 195 3.48 0.68 -3.35
N VAL A 196 3.57 0.43 -2.05
CA VAL A 196 2.47 -0.09 -1.24
C VAL A 196 1.34 0.94 -1.15
N ALA A 197 1.66 2.21 -0.91
CA ALA A 197 0.67 3.28 -0.86
C ALA A 197 -0.05 3.48 -2.20
N VAL A 198 0.68 3.40 -3.32
CA VAL A 198 0.08 3.44 -4.67
C VAL A 198 -0.84 2.24 -4.89
N ALA A 199 -0.38 1.02 -4.57
CA ALA A 199 -1.18 -0.19 -4.69
C ALA A 199 -2.47 -0.11 -3.84
N LEU A 200 -2.39 0.35 -2.59
CA LEU A 200 -3.56 0.57 -1.73
C LEU A 200 -4.53 1.60 -2.31
N GLY A 201 -4.02 2.69 -2.88
CA GLY A 201 -4.85 3.68 -3.57
C GLY A 201 -5.60 3.07 -4.75
N CYS A 202 -4.93 2.26 -5.58
CA CYS A 202 -5.55 1.53 -6.68
C CYS A 202 -6.56 0.48 -6.20
N LEU A 203 -6.23 -0.28 -5.16
CA LEU A 203 -7.14 -1.28 -4.60
C LEU A 203 -8.40 -0.61 -4.02
N LEU A 204 -8.26 0.47 -3.25
CA LEU A 204 -9.40 1.21 -2.71
C LEU A 204 -10.33 1.76 -3.80
N THR A 205 -9.78 2.20 -4.94
CA THR A 205 -10.62 2.69 -6.04
C THR A 205 -11.32 1.55 -6.77
N LEU A 206 -10.57 0.53 -7.18
CA LEU A 206 -11.06 -0.56 -8.02
C LEU A 206 -11.99 -1.52 -7.27
N THR A 207 -11.62 -1.91 -6.04
CA THR A 207 -12.35 -2.93 -5.28
C THR A 207 -13.68 -2.41 -4.75
N ASN A 208 -13.84 -1.09 -4.63
CA ASN A 208 -15.10 -0.51 -4.16
C ASN A 208 -16.28 -0.68 -5.15
N VAL A 209 -16.00 -1.06 -6.40
CA VAL A 209 -17.02 -1.39 -7.41
C VAL A 209 -17.56 -2.82 -7.23
N GLN A 210 -16.88 -3.65 -6.43
CA GLN A 210 -17.32 -5.01 -6.10
C GLN A 210 -18.56 -4.96 -5.20
N ASP A 211 -19.42 -5.97 -5.35
CA ASP A 211 -20.62 -6.18 -4.54
C ASP A 211 -20.32 -6.43 -3.05
N GLY A 212 -19.10 -6.88 -2.76
CA GLY A 212 -18.63 -7.14 -1.41
C GLY A 212 -19.34 -8.33 -0.76
N THR A 213 -20.14 -9.10 -1.47
CA THR A 213 -20.82 -10.26 -0.91
C THR A 213 -19.85 -11.44 -0.83
N VAL A 214 -20.01 -12.28 0.19
CA VAL A 214 -19.23 -13.51 0.36
C VAL A 214 -20.21 -14.66 0.36
N TYR A 215 -19.95 -15.67 -0.47
CA TYR A 215 -20.81 -16.85 -0.56
C TYR A 215 -20.98 -17.52 0.81
N GLY A 216 -22.24 -17.76 1.20
CA GLY A 216 -22.58 -18.42 2.47
C GLY A 216 -22.45 -17.54 3.72
N GLN A 217 -22.16 -16.24 3.60
CA GLN A 217 -22.09 -15.30 4.72
C GLN A 217 -23.18 -14.23 4.61
N THR A 218 -23.79 -13.88 5.74
CA THR A 218 -24.71 -12.75 5.81
C THR A 218 -23.93 -11.44 5.71
N TYR A 219 -24.34 -10.55 4.81
CA TYR A 219 -23.73 -9.23 4.72
C TYR A 219 -24.06 -8.41 5.97
N LEU A 220 -23.03 -8.03 6.71
CA LEU A 220 -23.10 -7.07 7.81
C LEU A 220 -22.29 -5.84 7.41
N PRO A 221 -22.90 -4.64 7.37
CA PRO A 221 -22.15 -3.41 7.16
C PRO A 221 -21.00 -3.31 8.17
N LEU A 222 -19.83 -2.84 7.72
CA LEU A 222 -18.58 -2.71 8.50
C LEU A 222 -17.91 -4.04 8.91
N ILE A 223 -18.66 -5.11 9.16
CA ILE A 223 -18.13 -6.46 9.46
C ILE A 223 -18.15 -7.28 8.18
N ASN A 224 -17.34 -6.82 7.23
CA ASN A 224 -17.22 -7.43 5.92
C ASN A 224 -15.74 -7.39 5.53
N PRO A 225 -15.17 -8.48 4.97
CA PRO A 225 -13.74 -8.54 4.64
C PRO A 225 -13.27 -7.37 3.76
N LEU A 226 -14.10 -6.95 2.81
CA LEU A 226 -13.80 -5.83 1.92
C LEU A 226 -13.75 -4.50 2.69
N GLU A 227 -14.68 -4.29 3.61
CA GLU A 227 -14.81 -3.06 4.39
C GLU A 227 -13.72 -2.96 5.47
N GLU A 228 -13.41 -4.07 6.13
CA GLU A 228 -12.30 -4.17 7.08
C GLU A 228 -10.97 -3.91 6.37
N GLY A 229 -10.75 -4.54 5.22
CA GLY A 229 -9.57 -4.31 4.39
C GLY A 229 -9.44 -2.85 3.96
N ALA A 230 -10.53 -2.24 3.49
CA ALA A 230 -10.55 -0.83 3.11
C ALA A 230 -10.27 0.11 4.30
N ALA A 231 -10.78 -0.20 5.49
CA ALA A 231 -10.49 0.54 6.71
C ALA A 231 -8.99 0.46 7.08
N PHE A 232 -8.39 -0.74 7.01
CA PHE A 232 -6.94 -0.91 7.20
C PHE A 232 -6.12 -0.15 6.15
N ALA A 233 -6.54 -0.18 4.87
CA ALA A 233 -5.87 0.57 3.82
C ALA A 233 -5.93 2.09 4.05
N LEU A 234 -7.09 2.65 4.39
CA LEU A 234 -7.25 4.07 4.70
C LEU A 234 -6.45 4.49 5.93
N LEU A 235 -6.42 3.65 6.98
CA LEU A 235 -5.58 3.86 8.15
C LEU A 235 -4.10 3.87 7.77
N GLY A 236 -3.66 2.86 7.00
CA GLY A 236 -2.29 2.75 6.48
C GLY A 236 -1.88 3.97 5.67
N LEU A 237 -2.70 4.42 4.72
CA LEU A 237 -2.44 5.62 3.92
C LEU A 237 -2.42 6.89 4.77
N THR A 238 -3.25 6.98 5.81
CA THR A 238 -3.23 8.10 6.77
C THR A 238 -1.93 8.12 7.57
N ILE A 239 -1.46 6.97 8.04
CA ILE A 239 -0.17 6.82 8.73
C ILE A 239 0.96 7.21 7.77
N PHE A 240 0.97 6.67 6.55
CA PHE A 240 1.94 6.98 5.52
C PHE A 240 2.01 8.49 5.23
N TYR A 241 0.87 9.16 5.10
CA TYR A 241 0.80 10.61 4.91
C TYR A 241 1.40 11.37 6.10
N ARG A 242 1.05 11.00 7.34
CA ARG A 242 1.58 11.65 8.56
C ARG A 242 3.09 11.47 8.68
N VAL A 243 3.58 10.26 8.44
CA VAL A 243 5.01 9.96 8.55
C VAL A 243 5.80 10.62 7.42
N SER A 244 5.29 10.61 6.19
CA SER A 244 5.92 11.31 5.07
C SER A 244 5.99 12.82 5.33
N ARG A 245 4.96 13.42 5.95
CA ARG A 245 5.02 14.83 6.37
C ARG A 245 6.07 15.12 7.43
N ARG A 246 6.33 14.17 8.33
CA ARG A 246 7.34 14.30 9.39
C ARG A 246 8.76 14.27 8.82
N TYR A 247 9.05 13.33 7.91
CA TYR A 247 10.40 13.14 7.37
C TYR A 247 10.71 13.95 6.11
N PHE A 248 9.70 14.28 5.29
CA PHE A 248 9.86 14.96 4.00
C PHE A 248 8.91 16.17 3.85
N PRO A 249 8.97 17.16 4.76
CA PRO A 249 8.03 18.29 4.76
C PRO A 249 8.14 19.17 3.50
N LEU A 250 9.36 19.38 2.97
CA LEU A 250 9.63 20.21 1.80
C LEU A 250 9.05 19.60 0.51
N GLN A 251 9.24 18.30 0.32
CA GLN A 251 8.70 17.58 -0.83
C GLN A 251 7.16 17.59 -0.79
N LEU A 252 6.58 17.34 0.39
CA LEU A 252 5.12 17.36 0.57
C LEU A 252 4.50 18.76 0.53
N SER A 253 5.25 19.83 0.82
CA SER A 253 4.72 21.18 0.69
C SER A 253 4.43 21.55 -0.75
N VAL A 254 5.22 21.05 -1.71
CA VAL A 254 5.00 21.26 -3.15
C VAL A 254 3.69 20.59 -3.60
N CYS A 255 3.38 19.42 -3.05
CA CYS A 255 2.17 18.68 -3.40
C CYS A 255 0.92 19.10 -2.59
N ARG A 256 1.03 20.01 -1.62
CA ARG A 256 -0.12 20.40 -0.78
C ARG A 256 -1.13 21.20 -1.62
N PRO A 257 -2.45 20.93 -1.52
CA PRO A 257 -3.15 20.07 -0.56
C PRO A 257 -3.46 18.64 -1.07
N TRP A 258 -2.98 18.25 -2.24
CA TRP A 258 -3.45 17.07 -2.98
C TRP A 258 -3.44 15.74 -2.21
N PRO A 259 -2.41 15.36 -1.45
CA PRO A 259 -2.45 14.09 -0.69
C PRO A 259 -3.57 14.03 0.35
N ALA A 260 -3.89 15.15 1.01
CA ALA A 260 -4.99 15.20 1.97
C ALA A 260 -6.35 15.15 1.27
N VAL A 261 -6.47 15.81 0.11
CA VAL A 261 -7.67 15.74 -0.73
C VAL A 261 -7.88 14.32 -1.25
N ALA A 262 -6.83 13.63 -1.70
CA ALA A 262 -6.90 12.26 -2.15
C ALA A 262 -7.35 11.30 -1.04
N LEU A 263 -6.83 11.43 0.18
CA LEU A 263 -7.29 10.64 1.34
C LEU A 263 -8.77 10.88 1.65
N LEU A 264 -9.22 12.15 1.63
CA LEU A 264 -10.62 12.49 1.85
C LEU A 264 -11.51 11.95 0.73
N ALA A 265 -11.06 12.03 -0.52
CA ALA A 265 -11.77 11.50 -1.68
C ALA A 265 -11.89 9.97 -1.62
N LEU A 266 -10.82 9.26 -1.25
CA LEU A 266 -10.84 7.81 -1.05
C LEU A 266 -11.77 7.41 0.10
N GLY A 267 -11.74 8.14 1.22
CA GLY A 267 -12.65 7.92 2.34
C GLY A 267 -14.12 8.16 1.95
N PHE A 268 -14.40 9.23 1.21
CA PHE A 268 -15.74 9.50 0.69
C PHE A 268 -16.19 8.41 -0.30
N TRP A 269 -15.32 8.02 -1.24
CA TRP A 269 -15.57 6.94 -2.19
C TRP A 269 -15.93 5.63 -1.48
N TRP A 270 -15.11 5.23 -0.50
CA TRP A 270 -15.35 4.05 0.32
C TRP A 270 -16.68 4.10 1.07
N LEU A 271 -16.99 5.20 1.76
CA LEU A 271 -18.26 5.35 2.50
C LEU A 271 -19.48 5.26 1.59
N ASN A 272 -19.40 5.80 0.37
CA ASN A 272 -20.48 5.68 -0.61
C ASN A 272 -20.61 4.23 -1.12
N GLY A 273 -19.50 3.52 -1.32
CA GLY A 273 -19.52 2.11 -1.69
C GLY A 273 -20.14 1.22 -0.61
N LEU A 274 -19.73 1.42 0.65
CA LEU A 274 -20.31 0.77 1.83
C LEU A 274 -21.83 1.01 1.91
N LEU A 275 -22.28 2.27 1.77
CA LEU A 275 -23.69 2.61 1.77
C LEU A 275 -24.43 1.93 0.61
N LEU A 276 -23.85 1.93 -0.59
CA LEU A 276 -24.45 1.28 -1.76
C LEU A 276 -24.62 -0.22 -1.55
N ARG A 277 -23.59 -0.91 -1.02
CA ARG A 277 -23.63 -2.35 -0.71
C ARG A 277 -24.67 -2.68 0.35
N ALA A 278 -24.73 -1.90 1.42
CA ALA A 278 -25.75 -2.07 2.45
C ALA A 278 -27.17 -1.93 1.87
N LEU A 279 -27.43 -0.88 1.08
CA LEU A 279 -28.74 -0.65 0.48
C LEU A 279 -29.09 -1.69 -0.58
N ALA A 280 -28.12 -2.15 -1.36
CA ALA A 280 -28.34 -3.19 -2.35
C ALA A 280 -28.71 -4.52 -1.68
N TRP A 281 -28.01 -4.90 -0.61
CA TRP A 281 -28.28 -6.12 0.13
C TRP A 281 -29.64 -6.09 0.84
N TYR A 282 -29.90 -5.09 1.69
CA TYR A 282 -31.14 -5.01 2.46
C TYR A 282 -32.36 -4.58 1.62
N GLY A 283 -32.14 -3.91 0.50
CA GLY A 283 -33.18 -3.56 -0.46
C GLY A 283 -33.40 -4.63 -1.54
N GLU A 284 -32.70 -5.76 -1.45
CA GLU A 284 -32.73 -6.86 -2.43
C GLU A 284 -32.54 -6.39 -3.89
N VAL A 285 -31.69 -5.38 -4.08
CA VAL A 285 -31.39 -4.81 -5.40
C VAL A 285 -30.21 -5.57 -5.99
N ALA A 286 -30.40 -6.15 -7.18
CA ALA A 286 -29.34 -6.84 -7.89
C ALA A 286 -28.13 -5.92 -8.14
N TRP A 287 -26.92 -6.44 -7.93
CA TRP A 287 -25.67 -5.70 -8.12
C TRP A 287 -25.30 -5.56 -9.61
N ASN A 288 -26.04 -4.70 -10.31
CA ASN A 288 -25.73 -4.27 -11.66
C ASN A 288 -26.02 -2.77 -11.81
N ILE A 289 -25.30 -2.11 -12.71
CA ILE A 289 -25.35 -0.65 -12.86
C ILE A 289 -26.78 -0.14 -13.10
N GLU A 290 -27.57 -0.88 -13.89
CA GLU A 290 -28.93 -0.49 -14.27
C GLU A 290 -29.88 -0.55 -13.07
N ALA A 291 -29.91 -1.66 -12.33
CA ALA A 291 -30.75 -1.82 -11.16
C ALA A 291 -30.38 -0.83 -10.04
N LEU A 292 -29.08 -0.66 -9.78
CA LEU A 292 -28.58 0.27 -8.76
C LEU A 292 -28.94 1.72 -9.11
N TRP A 293 -28.80 2.12 -10.37
CA TRP A 293 -29.13 3.46 -10.83
C TRP A 293 -30.64 3.72 -10.79
N HIS A 294 -31.46 2.72 -11.14
CA HIS A 294 -32.92 2.86 -11.19
C HIS A 294 -33.61 2.71 -9.84
N SER A 295 -32.94 2.17 -8.81
CA SER A 295 -33.50 2.02 -7.47
C SER A 295 -33.85 3.34 -6.80
N ARG A 296 -35.15 3.55 -6.53
CA ARG A 296 -35.64 4.72 -5.76
C ARG A 296 -35.05 4.75 -4.35
N LEU A 297 -34.99 3.60 -3.67
CA LEU A 297 -34.41 3.47 -2.32
C LEU A 297 -32.97 4.00 -2.27
N ILE A 298 -32.14 3.60 -3.23
CA ILE A 298 -30.74 4.03 -3.30
C ILE A 298 -30.68 5.54 -3.55
N GLN A 299 -31.40 6.05 -4.55
CA GLN A 299 -31.32 7.47 -4.89
C GLN A 299 -31.78 8.39 -3.75
N THR A 300 -32.90 8.07 -3.10
CA THR A 300 -33.44 8.86 -2.00
C THR A 300 -32.54 8.80 -0.77
N THR A 301 -32.03 7.62 -0.42
CA THR A 301 -31.14 7.47 0.74
C THR A 301 -29.82 8.21 0.53
N PHE A 302 -29.21 8.12 -0.66
CA PHE A 302 -28.01 8.89 -0.96
C PHE A 302 -28.25 10.41 -0.87
N ALA A 303 -29.39 10.90 -1.36
CA ALA A 303 -29.74 12.31 -1.24
C ALA A 303 -29.85 12.75 0.23
N LEU A 304 -30.57 11.97 1.05
CA LEU A 304 -30.72 12.24 2.48
C LEU A 304 -29.36 12.22 3.20
N VAL A 305 -28.54 11.19 2.97
CA VAL A 305 -27.22 11.07 3.60
C VAL A 305 -26.30 12.21 3.19
N TRP A 306 -26.26 12.59 1.90
CA TRP A 306 -25.43 13.70 1.44
C TRP A 306 -25.92 15.06 1.97
N THR A 307 -27.23 15.28 2.06
CA THR A 307 -27.80 16.47 2.71
C THR A 307 -27.39 16.55 4.18
N LEU A 308 -27.54 15.45 4.94
CA LEU A 308 -27.14 15.39 6.35
C LEU A 308 -25.64 15.60 6.51
N ALA A 309 -24.82 15.03 5.63
CA ALA A 309 -23.37 15.24 5.63
C ALA A 309 -23.00 16.70 5.34
N ALA A 310 -23.64 17.33 4.34
CA ALA A 310 -23.45 18.75 4.03
C ALA A 310 -23.80 19.65 5.22
N LEU A 311 -24.96 19.42 5.84
CA LEU A 311 -25.41 20.10 7.06
C LEU A 311 -24.40 19.93 8.19
N ALA A 312 -23.97 18.71 8.47
CA ALA A 312 -23.00 18.42 9.54
C ALA A 312 -21.65 19.12 9.31
N VAL A 313 -21.16 19.13 8.05
CA VAL A 313 -19.94 19.85 7.67
C VAL A 313 -20.10 21.35 7.88
N MET A 314 -21.21 21.95 7.43
CA MET A 314 -21.46 23.39 7.59
C MET A 314 -21.59 23.79 9.07
N LEU A 315 -22.33 23.01 9.88
CA LEU A 315 -22.45 23.22 11.32
C LEU A 315 -21.10 23.12 12.03
N ARG A 316 -20.29 22.10 11.70
CA ARG A 316 -18.93 21.95 12.25
C ARG A 316 -18.04 23.11 11.82
N ALA A 317 -18.17 23.57 10.59
CA ALA A 317 -17.40 24.69 10.05
C ALA A 317 -17.74 26.01 10.75
N THR A 318 -19.02 26.27 11.03
CA THR A 318 -19.46 27.43 11.83
C THR A 318 -18.87 27.37 13.23
N ARG A 319 -18.90 26.21 13.91
CA ARG A 319 -18.29 26.03 15.23
C ARG A 319 -16.77 26.19 15.24
N ARG A 320 -16.09 25.85 14.13
CA ARG A 320 -14.62 25.97 13.99
C ARG A 320 -14.18 27.27 13.32
N HIS A 321 -15.10 28.19 13.03
CA HIS A 321 -14.85 29.41 12.25
C HIS A 321 -14.12 29.15 10.92
N SER A 322 -14.32 27.98 10.30
CA SER A 322 -13.58 27.53 9.12
C SER A 322 -14.38 27.80 7.85
N ARG A 323 -14.12 28.94 7.19
CA ARG A 323 -14.79 29.32 5.94
C ARG A 323 -14.62 28.27 4.83
N ARG A 324 -13.44 27.64 4.75
CA ARG A 324 -13.15 26.59 3.74
C ARG A 324 -14.04 25.37 3.93
N GLU A 325 -14.18 24.89 5.16
CA GLU A 325 -15.06 23.74 5.45
C GLU A 325 -16.53 24.08 5.18
N TRP A 326 -16.97 25.31 5.50
CA TRP A 326 -18.33 25.74 5.24
C TRP A 326 -18.64 25.74 3.73
N LEU A 327 -17.71 26.26 2.91
CA LEU A 327 -17.84 26.25 1.46
C LEU A 327 -17.84 24.82 0.89
N CYS A 328 -17.06 23.89 1.45
CA CYS A 328 -17.13 22.48 1.06
C CYS A 328 -18.52 21.87 1.34
N GLY A 329 -19.11 22.16 2.49
CA GLY A 329 -20.47 21.71 2.83
C GLY A 329 -21.53 22.34 1.90
N ALA A 330 -21.42 23.64 1.62
CA ALA A 330 -22.31 24.33 0.68
C ALA A 330 -22.18 23.78 -0.75
N ALA A 331 -20.97 23.47 -1.21
CA ALA A 331 -20.75 22.84 -2.51
C ALA A 331 -21.37 21.43 -2.57
N LEU A 332 -21.22 20.62 -1.52
CA LEU A 332 -21.87 19.31 -1.42
C LEU A 332 -23.40 19.44 -1.45
N LEU A 333 -23.96 20.43 -0.74
CA LEU A 333 -25.39 20.72 -0.80
C LEU A 333 -25.84 21.10 -2.21
N GLY A 334 -25.07 21.94 -2.91
CA GLY A 334 -25.32 22.28 -4.33
C GLY A 334 -25.34 21.06 -5.23
N VAL A 335 -24.40 20.11 -5.04
CA VAL A 335 -24.39 18.83 -5.78
C VAL A 335 -25.65 18.02 -5.51
N VAL A 336 -26.10 17.94 -4.25
CA VAL A 336 -27.36 17.23 -3.91
C VAL A 336 -28.55 17.89 -4.60
N ILE A 337 -28.62 19.22 -4.61
CA ILE A 337 -29.70 19.96 -5.27
C ILE A 337 -29.74 19.64 -6.76
N VAL A 338 -28.59 19.72 -7.44
CA VAL A 338 -28.50 19.38 -8.87
C VAL A 338 -28.89 17.91 -9.09
N LYS A 339 -28.43 16.99 -8.23
CA LYS A 339 -28.81 15.58 -8.30
C LYS A 339 -30.32 15.38 -8.17
N LEU A 340 -30.95 15.96 -7.16
CA LEU A 340 -32.41 15.90 -6.97
C LEU A 340 -33.13 16.47 -8.19
N MET A 341 -32.65 17.60 -8.72
CA MET A 341 -33.23 18.19 -9.93
C MET A 341 -33.09 17.30 -11.15
N LEU A 342 -31.96 16.62 -11.37
CA LEU A 342 -31.80 15.75 -12.54
C LEU A 342 -32.53 14.41 -12.37
N VAL A 343 -32.47 13.80 -11.19
CA VAL A 343 -33.01 12.46 -10.92
C VAL A 343 -34.52 12.49 -10.65
N ASP A 344 -35.01 13.42 -9.82
CA ASP A 344 -36.44 13.51 -9.51
C ASP A 344 -37.22 14.25 -10.60
N SER A 345 -36.63 15.22 -11.33
CA SER A 345 -37.33 15.84 -12.47
C SER A 345 -37.49 14.93 -13.67
N ALA A 346 -36.61 13.94 -13.84
CA ALA A 346 -36.72 12.95 -14.91
C ALA A 346 -37.83 11.92 -14.64
N ARG A 347 -38.26 11.76 -13.37
CA ARG A 347 -39.21 10.70 -12.96
C ARG A 347 -40.54 11.23 -12.39
N GLY A 348 -40.61 12.51 -12.02
CA GLY A 348 -41.82 13.16 -11.54
C GLY A 348 -42.44 14.12 -12.56
N GLY A 349 -43.78 14.21 -12.56
CA GLY A 349 -44.51 15.25 -13.30
C GLY A 349 -44.12 16.67 -12.84
N GLY A 350 -44.47 17.71 -13.62
CA GLY A 350 -44.03 19.10 -13.36
C GLY A 350 -44.30 19.62 -11.94
N LEU A 351 -45.35 19.14 -11.27
CA LEU A 351 -45.72 19.51 -9.91
C LEU A 351 -44.75 18.94 -8.85
N ALA A 352 -44.26 17.72 -9.04
CA ALA A 352 -43.25 17.13 -8.16
C ALA A 352 -41.92 17.90 -8.21
N ARG A 353 -41.56 18.43 -9.38
CA ARG A 353 -40.39 19.30 -9.54
C ARG A 353 -40.52 20.61 -8.77
N ALA A 354 -41.67 21.26 -8.88
CA ALA A 354 -41.93 22.53 -8.19
C ALA A 354 -41.83 22.37 -6.66
N VAL A 355 -42.41 21.29 -6.10
CA VAL A 355 -42.32 20.99 -4.68
C VAL A 355 -40.87 20.69 -4.25
N ALA A 356 -40.11 19.93 -5.05
CA ALA A 356 -38.69 19.66 -4.77
C ALA A 356 -37.83 20.94 -4.79
N PHE A 357 -38.07 21.87 -5.73
CA PHE A 357 -37.41 23.17 -5.76
C PHE A 357 -37.70 24.01 -4.51
N ILE A 358 -38.96 24.04 -4.05
CA ILE A 358 -39.36 24.76 -2.84
C ILE A 358 -38.72 24.12 -1.60
N GLY A 359 -38.75 22.80 -1.48
CA GLY A 359 -38.13 22.07 -0.37
C GLY A 359 -36.63 22.35 -0.28
N VAL A 360 -35.94 22.34 -1.42
CA VAL A 360 -34.53 22.75 -1.51
C VAL A 360 -34.32 24.20 -1.07
N ALA A 361 -35.13 25.14 -1.57
CA ALA A 361 -34.98 26.56 -1.24
C ALA A 361 -35.16 26.81 0.27
N ILE A 362 -36.16 26.15 0.87
CA ILE A 362 -36.40 26.20 2.33
C ILE A 362 -35.22 25.60 3.09
N LEU A 363 -34.70 24.45 2.65
CA LEU A 363 -33.56 23.81 3.29
C LEU A 363 -32.32 24.72 3.26
N VAL A 364 -32.01 25.32 2.11
CA VAL A 364 -30.91 26.30 1.94
C VAL A 364 -31.12 27.51 2.85
N LEU A 365 -32.36 28.01 2.97
CA LEU A 365 -32.70 29.12 3.85
C LEU A 365 -32.47 28.77 5.33
N ILE A 366 -32.94 27.59 5.77
CA ILE A 366 -32.74 27.08 7.14
C ILE A 366 -31.24 26.95 7.44
N VAL A 367 -30.47 26.38 6.51
CA VAL A 367 -29.02 26.26 6.65
C VAL A 367 -28.37 27.63 6.77
N GLY A 368 -28.73 28.58 5.90
CA GLY A 368 -28.20 29.94 5.91
C GLY A 368 -28.49 30.69 7.21
N TYR A 369 -29.64 30.42 7.84
CA TYR A 369 -30.02 31.00 9.12
C TYR A 369 -29.26 30.38 10.30
N PHE A 370 -29.19 29.05 10.41
CA PHE A 370 -28.59 28.36 11.56
C PHE A 370 -27.08 28.14 11.46
N SER A 371 -26.51 28.21 10.25
CA SER A 371 -25.09 28.04 9.97
C SER A 371 -24.57 29.22 9.15
N PRO A 372 -24.49 30.43 9.75
CA PRO A 372 -23.98 31.60 9.04
C PRO A 372 -22.53 31.39 8.60
N LEU A 373 -22.18 31.99 7.47
CA LEU A 373 -20.84 31.97 6.90
C LEU A 373 -19.84 32.58 7.91
N PRO A 374 -18.78 31.86 8.32
CA PRO A 374 -17.76 32.42 9.20
C PRO A 374 -17.08 33.66 8.60
N PRO A 375 -16.78 34.70 9.42
CA PRO A 375 -16.10 35.91 8.96
C PRO A 375 -14.71 35.59 8.40
N LYS A 376 -14.18 36.47 7.54
CA LYS A 376 -12.82 36.31 7.00
C LYS A 376 -11.80 36.55 8.11
N ALA A 377 -10.68 35.81 8.09
CA ALA A 377 -9.60 36.01 9.03
C ALA A 377 -9.08 37.46 8.93
N GLY A 378 -9.23 38.24 10.00
CA GLY A 378 -8.84 39.66 10.07
C GLY A 378 -10.00 40.66 10.05
N GLU A 379 -11.24 40.22 9.82
CA GLU A 379 -12.45 41.03 10.03
C GLU A 379 -13.09 40.59 11.36
N GLU A 380 -12.68 41.20 12.48
CA GLU A 380 -13.49 41.16 13.70
C GLU A 380 -14.78 41.96 13.46
N LYS A 381 -15.89 41.46 14.02
CA LYS A 381 -17.18 42.17 14.00
C LYS A 381 -17.22 43.23 15.07
#